data_AF-A0A353G7B5-F1
#
_entry.id   AF-A0A353G7B5-F1
#
_cell.length_a   1.000
_cell.length_b   1.000
_cell.length_c   1.000
_cell.angle_alpha   90.00
_cell.angle_beta   90.00
_cell.angle_gamma   90.00
#
_symmetry.space_group_name_H-M   'P 1'
#
loop_
_entity.id
_entity.type
_entity.pdbx_description
1 polymer ?
#
loop_
_entity_poly.entity_id
_entity_poly.type
_entity_poly.pdbx_seq_one_letter_code
_entity_poly.pdbx_strand_id
1 'polypeptide(L)'
;MSKSLDSFNCRSTLSVDGKDYVYYSIPKAEANGLAGVSKLPYSMKVLLENLLRNEDGRSVTKADIENVAAWLVDKGTAGNEIAYRPARVLMQ
;
A
#
# COMPACT_ATOMS: atom_id res chain seq x y z
N MET A 1 -13.39 -4.95 -9.63
CA MET A 1 -12.03 -4.72 -9.09
C MET A 1 -11.55 -6.04 -8.50
N SER A 2 -10.36 -6.50 -8.86
CA SER A 2 -9.77 -7.69 -8.23
C SER A 2 -9.67 -7.45 -6.73
N LYS A 3 -10.08 -8.44 -5.93
CA LYS A 3 -9.96 -8.39 -4.48
C LYS A 3 -8.46 -8.54 -4.15
N SER A 4 -7.88 -7.54 -3.46
CA SER A 4 -6.51 -7.64 -2.94
C SER A 4 -6.36 -8.90 -2.10
N LEU A 5 -5.19 -9.53 -2.14
CA LEU A 5 -4.86 -10.67 -1.28
C LEU A 5 -4.85 -10.26 0.20
N ASP A 6 -4.66 -8.97 0.50
CA ASP A 6 -4.70 -8.38 1.84
C ASP A 6 -3.80 -9.13 2.84
N SER A 7 -2.55 -9.41 2.45
CA SER A 7 -1.59 -10.14 3.28
C SER A 7 -1.32 -9.50 4.64
N PHE A 8 -1.62 -8.20 4.77
CA PHE A 8 -1.44 -7.41 6.00
C PHE A 8 -2.76 -7.08 6.71
N ASN A 9 -3.88 -7.75 6.38
CA ASN A 9 -5.20 -7.57 7.02
C ASN A 9 -5.57 -6.10 7.28
N CYS A 10 -5.33 -5.25 6.29
CA CYS A 10 -5.43 -3.80 6.39
C CYS A 10 -6.70 -3.25 5.73
N ARG A 11 -7.46 -4.10 5.01
CA ARG A 11 -8.74 -3.73 4.43
C ARG A 11 -9.73 -3.33 5.52
N SER A 12 -10.32 -2.16 5.35
CA SER A 12 -11.27 -1.56 6.29
C SER A 12 -12.46 -0.97 5.54
N THR A 13 -13.59 -0.88 6.24
CA THR A 13 -14.81 -0.25 5.73
C THR A 13 -15.07 1.01 6.53
N LEU A 14 -15.38 2.10 5.83
CA LEU A 14 -15.80 3.38 6.38
C LEU A 14 -17.26 3.59 5.96
N SER A 15 -18.17 3.60 6.91
CA SER A 15 -19.59 3.86 6.67
C SER A 15 -19.88 5.35 6.92
N VAL A 16 -20.35 6.06 5.89
CA VAL A 16 -20.71 7.49 5.94
C VAL A 16 -22.06 7.66 5.27
N ASP A 17 -23.04 8.24 5.98
CA ASP A 17 -24.39 8.51 5.49
C ASP A 17 -25.06 7.29 4.81
N GLY A 18 -24.90 6.11 5.42
CA GLY A 18 -25.46 4.86 4.90
C GLY A 18 -24.77 4.29 3.67
N LYS A 19 -23.60 4.84 3.28
CA LYS A 19 -22.74 4.29 2.21
C LYS A 19 -21.46 3.74 2.79
N ASP A 20 -21.11 2.53 2.34
CA ASP A 20 -19.89 1.85 2.73
C ASP A 20 -18.77 2.08 1.72
N TYR A 21 -17.64 2.59 2.20
CA TYR A 21 -16.43 2.81 1.43
C TYR A 21 -15.34 1.85 1.92
N VAL A 22 -14.70 1.14 0.99
CA VAL A 22 -13.57 0.27 1.32
C VAL A 22 -12.27 1.06 1.15
N TYR A 23 -11.41 1.00 2.16
CA TYR A 23 -10.08 1.60 2.14
C TYR A 23 -9.05 0.65 2.76
N TYR A 24 -7.77 0.85 2.43
CA TYR A 24 -6.65 0.09 2.98
C TYR A 24 -5.93 0.95 4.02
N SER A 25 -6.02 0.54 5.28
CA SER A 25 -5.57 1.35 6.42
C SER A 25 -4.08 1.13 6.70
N ILE A 26 -3.26 2.17 6.48
CA ILE A 26 -1.81 2.13 6.77
C ILE A 26 -1.53 1.83 8.25
N PRO A 27 -2.24 2.43 9.25
CA PRO A 27 -2.02 2.08 10.65
C PRO A 27 -2.31 0.60 10.97
N LYS A 28 -3.31 -0.01 10.31
CA LYS A 28 -3.57 -1.45 10.48
C LYS A 28 -2.48 -2.28 9.83
N ALA A 29 -2.01 -1.88 8.65
CA ALA A 29 -0.89 -2.55 7.98
C ALA A 29 0.39 -2.50 8.84
N GLU A 30 0.63 -1.39 9.55
CA GLU A 30 1.72 -1.24 10.52
C GLU A 30 1.58 -2.23 11.68
N ALA A 31 0.39 -2.32 12.28
CA ALA A 31 0.11 -3.25 13.38
C ALA A 31 0.26 -4.73 12.98
N ASN A 32 0.06 -5.05 11.69
CA ASN A 32 0.04 -6.41 11.16
C ASN A 32 1.37 -6.84 10.49
N GLY A 33 2.44 -6.06 10.62
CA GLY A 33 3.78 -6.50 10.19
C GLY A 33 4.64 -5.43 9.51
N LEU A 34 4.09 -4.30 9.10
CA LEU A 34 4.84 -3.21 8.46
C LEU A 34 5.30 -2.15 9.46
N ALA A 35 6.10 -2.55 10.44
CA ALA A 35 6.52 -1.66 11.52
C ALA A 35 7.21 -0.39 11.00
N GLY A 36 6.76 0.78 11.46
CA GLY A 36 7.40 2.06 11.18
C GLY A 36 6.89 2.78 9.92
N VAL A 37 5.98 2.20 9.14
CA VAL A 37 5.44 2.85 7.92
C VAL A 37 4.75 4.19 8.19
N SER A 38 4.30 4.46 9.41
CA SER A 38 3.81 5.78 9.81
C SER A 38 4.86 6.88 9.70
N LYS A 39 6.16 6.56 9.74
CA LYS A 39 7.29 7.50 9.57
C LYS A 39 7.63 7.79 8.10
N LEU A 40 7.01 7.09 7.15
CA LEU A 40 7.27 7.32 5.73
C LEU A 40 6.84 8.74 5.32
N PRO A 41 7.57 9.39 4.39
CA PRO A 41 7.10 10.61 3.73
C PRO A 41 5.71 10.40 3.10
N TYR A 42 4.91 11.46 3.00
CA TYR A 42 3.55 11.37 2.47
C TYR A 42 3.50 10.80 1.05
N SER A 43 4.46 11.12 0.19
CA SER A 43 4.58 10.53 -1.15
C SER A 43 4.74 9.00 -1.10
N MET A 44 5.60 8.49 -0.22
CA MET A 44 5.82 7.06 -0.02
C MET A 44 4.58 6.36 0.57
N LYS A 45 3.82 7.04 1.43
CA LYS A 45 2.54 6.51 1.95
C LYS A 45 1.51 6.30 0.84
N VAL A 46 1.47 7.18 -0.16
CA VAL A 46 0.59 7.02 -1.33
C VAL A 46 1.01 5.81 -2.16
N LEU A 47 2.31 5.61 -2.37
CA LEU A 47 2.82 4.43 -3.07
C LEU A 47 2.51 3.14 -2.29
N LEU A 48 2.71 3.15 -0.97
CA LEU A 48 2.41 2.02 -0.10
C LEU A 48 0.92 1.63 -0.15
N GLU A 49 0.00 2.58 -0.04
CA GLU A 49 -1.44 2.31 -0.16
C GLU A 49 -1.78 1.71 -1.53
N ASN A 50 -1.15 2.23 -2.59
CA ASN A 50 -1.35 1.71 -3.94
C ASN A 50 -0.96 0.23 -4.05
N LEU A 51 0.15 -0.17 -3.43
CA LEU A 51 0.60 -1.56 -3.38
C LEU A 51 -0.37 -2.41 -2.56
N LEU A 52 -0.72 -2.00 -1.34
CA LEU A 52 -1.65 -2.73 -0.46
C LEU A 52 -3.01 -2.98 -1.14
N ARG A 53 -3.51 -1.97 -1.86
CA ARG A 53 -4.78 -2.05 -2.57
C ARG A 53 -4.76 -2.96 -3.79
N ASN A 54 -3.60 -3.14 -4.42
CA ASN A 54 -3.46 -3.88 -5.67
C ASN A 54 -2.58 -5.14 -5.53
N GLU A 55 -2.41 -5.64 -4.31
CA GLU A 55 -1.70 -6.89 -4.05
C GLU A 55 -2.40 -8.06 -4.75
N ASP A 56 -1.69 -8.69 -5.68
CA ASP A 56 -2.20 -9.77 -6.53
C ASP A 56 -1.26 -10.99 -6.56
N GLY A 57 -0.11 -10.92 -5.88
CA GLY A 57 0.88 -11.98 -5.82
C GLY A 57 1.66 -12.20 -7.11
N ARG A 58 1.46 -11.35 -8.14
CA ARG A 58 2.15 -11.43 -9.43
C ARG A 58 2.82 -10.12 -9.81
N SER A 59 2.05 -9.05 -9.92
CA SER A 59 2.55 -7.70 -10.21
C SER A 59 2.89 -6.94 -8.94
N VAL A 60 2.13 -7.18 -7.86
CA VAL A 60 2.43 -6.67 -6.52
C VAL A 60 2.46 -7.85 -5.58
N THR A 61 3.65 -8.12 -5.05
CA THR A 61 3.87 -9.19 -4.07
C THR A 61 3.97 -8.64 -2.66
N LYS A 62 3.83 -9.52 -1.67
CA LYS A 62 4.07 -9.18 -0.26
C LYS A 62 5.48 -8.61 -0.05
N ALA A 63 6.48 -9.17 -0.73
CA ALA A 63 7.87 -8.72 -0.63
C ALA A 63 8.05 -7.28 -1.11
N ASP A 64 7.35 -6.87 -2.18
CA ASP A 64 7.40 -5.49 -2.66
C ASP A 64 6.88 -4.48 -1.62
N ILE A 65 5.84 -4.88 -0.89
CA ILE A 65 5.26 -4.07 0.19
C ILE A 65 6.25 -3.97 1.38
N GLU A 66 6.91 -5.07 1.73
CA GLU A 66 7.96 -5.10 2.76
C GLU A 66 9.18 -4.26 2.36
N ASN A 67 9.56 -4.27 1.08
CA ASN A 67 10.64 -3.45 0.54
C ASN A 67 10.33 -1.95 0.68
N VAL A 68 9.07 -1.53 0.52
CA VAL A 68 8.68 -0.13 0.77
C VAL A 68 8.80 0.25 2.25
N ALA A 69 8.55 -0.69 3.17
CA ALA A 69 8.82 -0.45 4.59
C ALA A 69 10.33 -0.39 4.88
N ALA A 70 11.13 -1.26 4.24
CA ALA A 70 12.60 -1.29 4.36
C ALA A 70 13.26 0.01 3.87
N TRP A 71 12.62 0.72 2.94
CA TRP A 71 13.06 2.04 2.47
C TRP A 71 13.30 3.04 3.60
N LEU A 72 12.59 2.90 4.74
CA LEU A 72 12.83 3.74 5.91
C LEU A 72 14.28 3.72 6.38
N VAL A 73 14.95 2.57 6.24
CA VAL A 73 16.33 2.32 6.67
C VAL A 73 17.31 2.61 5.53
N ASP A 74 17.08 2.01 4.35
CA ASP A 74 18.04 2.05 3.24
C ASP A 74 17.99 3.34 2.39
N LYS A 75 16.90 4.13 2.51
CA LYS A 75 16.67 5.36 1.73
C LYS A 75 16.76 5.18 0.21
N GLY A 76 16.49 3.97 -0.29
CA GLY A 76 16.52 3.62 -1.71
C GLY A 76 17.86 3.06 -2.19
N THR A 77 18.86 2.88 -1.31
CA THR A 77 20.15 2.28 -1.72
C THR A 77 20.03 0.83 -2.18
N ALA A 78 18.99 0.11 -1.75
CA ALA A 78 18.71 -1.25 -2.22
C ALA A 78 18.28 -1.32 -3.69
N GLY A 79 17.82 -0.21 -4.29
CA GLY A 79 17.45 -0.16 -5.71
C GLY A 79 16.24 -1.02 -6.10
N ASN A 80 15.38 -1.37 -5.13
CA ASN A 80 14.20 -2.20 -5.38
C ASN A 80 13.19 -1.48 -6.29
N GLU A 81 12.76 -2.15 -7.35
CA GLU A 81 11.67 -1.68 -8.21
C GLU A 81 10.31 -2.07 -7.62
N ILE A 82 9.31 -1.20 -7.81
CA ILE A 82 7.94 -1.44 -7.34
C ILE A 82 6.95 -1.17 -8.47
N ALA A 83 5.87 -1.95 -8.52
CA ALA A 83 4.78 -1.68 -9.45
C ALA A 83 3.91 -0.52 -8.94
N TYR A 84 3.58 0.42 -9.81
CA TYR A 84 2.68 1.53 -9.48
C TYR A 84 1.50 1.57 -10.46
N ARG A 85 0.28 1.54 -9.92
CA ARG A 85 -0.96 1.59 -10.70
C ARG A 85 -1.64 2.96 -10.51
N PRO A 86 -1.45 3.92 -11.43
CA PRO A 86 -2.04 5.24 -11.28
C PRO A 86 -3.57 5.17 -11.29
N ALA A 87 -4.21 6.05 -10.52
CA ALA A 87 -5.67 6.05 -10.39
C ALA A 87 -6.39 6.55 -11.66
N ARG A 88 -5.74 7.43 -12.43
CA ARG A 88 -6.26 8.01 -13.67
C ARG A 88 -5.12 8.46 -14.57
N VAL A 89 -5.37 8.49 -15.88
CA VAL A 89 -4.49 9.06 -16.89
C VAL A 89 -5.20 10.28 -17.48
N LEU A 90 -4.49 11.40 -17.61
CA LEU A 90 -4.97 12.59 -18.29
C LEU A 90 -4.25 12.66 -19.64
N MET A 91 -4.98 12.74 -20.75
CA MET A 91 -4.40 12.95 -22.08
C MET A 91 -4.56 14.41 -22.49
N GLN A 92 -3.54 14.96 -23.15
CA GLN A 92 -3.54 16.31 -23.70
C GLN A 92 -3.96 16.32 -25.16
#